data_AF-A0A6N6WS64-F1
#
_entry.id   AF-A0A6N6WS64-F1
#
_cell.length_a   1.000
_cell.length_b   1.000
_cell.length_c   1.000
_cell.angle_alpha   90.00
_cell.angle_beta   90.00
_cell.angle_gamma   90.00
#
_symmetry.space_group_name_H-M   'P 1'
#
loop_
_entity.id
_entity.type
_entity.pdbx_description
1 polymer ?
#
loop_
_entity_poly.entity_id
_entity_poly.type
_entity_poly.pdbx_seq_one_letter_code
_entity_poly.pdbx_strand_id
1 'polypeptide(L)'
;MNDKNSQDTINKALWAACDTFRGTISADTYKDFILTMLFLKYISDVWQDHYDEYKEQYGDAPELIEAMMANERFVLPKSASFYALYERRHEPGNGERIDQALHAIEEANGTKLKDAGKSVFQDISFNTDRLGEEKQKNTILRQLLEDFAGEDLNLKPSRVGTLDVIGNAYEYLIKNFAASGGQKAGEFYTPPEVSDLIAELLDPQPGDTICDPACGSGSLLMKCGRKIVSGHNSRNYALFGQEAIGSTWSLAKMNMFLHGEDNHKIEWGDTIRNPKLLDKNGDLMLFDIVTANPPFSLDKWGHDEAENDKFGRFRRGVPPKTKGDYAFISHMIETLKPGTGRMGVVVPH
;
A
#
# COMPACT_ATOMS: atom_id res chain seq x y z
N MET A 1 -1.44 13.61 31.72
CA MET A 1 -1.82 14.20 30.43
C MET A 1 -1.17 13.33 29.38
N ASN A 2 -1.96 12.51 28.67
CA ASN A 2 -1.42 11.68 27.60
C ASN A 2 -1.08 12.59 26.44
N ASP A 3 0.21 12.88 26.24
CA ASP A 3 0.70 13.55 25.04
C ASP A 3 0.45 12.61 23.86
N LYS A 4 -0.69 12.83 23.19
CA LYS A 4 -0.95 12.23 21.89
C LYS A 4 0.05 12.83 20.92
N ASN A 5 0.88 12.00 20.31
CA ASN A 5 1.80 12.45 19.27
C ASN A 5 0.97 13.05 18.13
N SER A 6 1.24 14.32 17.81
CA SER A 6 0.53 15.00 16.71
C SER A 6 0.94 14.41 15.36
N GLN A 7 0.03 14.41 14.38
CA GLN A 7 0.33 13.97 13.00
C GLN A 7 1.59 14.66 12.45
N ASP A 8 1.75 15.95 12.71
CA ASP A 8 2.91 16.74 12.28
C ASP A 8 4.21 16.27 12.92
N THR A 9 4.17 15.84 14.19
CA THR A 9 5.33 15.29 14.89
C THR A 9 5.76 13.98 14.25
N ILE A 10 4.80 13.07 14.02
CA ILE A 10 5.06 11.77 13.38
C ILE A 10 5.61 11.98 11.97
N ASN A 11 4.98 12.84 11.18
CA ASN A 11 5.40 13.15 9.81
C ASN A 11 6.84 13.68 9.78
N LYS A 12 7.19 14.60 10.68
CA LYS A 12 8.57 15.14 10.79
C LYS A 12 9.57 14.07 11.20
N ALA A 13 9.23 13.24 12.18
CA ALA A 13 10.11 12.15 12.64
C ALA A 13 10.34 11.11 11.54
N LEU A 14 9.30 10.72 10.80
CA LEU A 14 9.44 9.83 9.63
C LEU A 14 10.30 10.43 8.54
N TRP A 15 10.11 11.73 8.23
CA TRP A 15 10.93 12.39 7.22
C TRP A 15 12.39 12.57 7.66
N ALA A 16 12.64 12.73 8.96
CA ALA A 16 13.98 12.74 9.53
C ALA A 16 14.64 11.36 9.45
N ALA A 17 13.91 10.26 9.66
CA ALA A 17 14.44 8.90 9.50
C ALA A 17 14.95 8.63 8.06
N CYS A 18 14.44 9.34 7.04
CA CYS A 18 14.98 9.27 5.69
C CYS A 18 16.45 9.77 5.61
N ASP A 19 16.90 10.62 6.52
CA ASP A 19 18.26 11.17 6.53
C ASP A 19 19.31 10.07 6.70
N THR A 20 18.97 8.94 7.33
CA THR A 20 19.83 7.75 7.44
C THR A 20 20.30 7.22 6.08
N PHE A 21 19.52 7.44 5.01
CA PHE A 21 19.87 6.98 3.66
C PHE A 21 20.39 8.11 2.75
N ARG A 22 20.22 9.38 3.13
CA ARG A 22 20.58 10.51 2.26
C ARG A 22 22.09 10.55 2.02
N GLY A 23 22.47 10.71 0.76
CA GLY A 23 23.88 10.77 0.34
C GLY A 23 24.54 9.41 0.11
N THR A 24 23.90 8.31 0.49
CA THR A 24 24.39 6.94 0.20
C THR A 24 23.49 6.20 -0.80
N ILE A 25 22.19 6.50 -0.80
CA ILE A 25 21.17 5.81 -1.62
C ILE A 25 20.23 6.82 -2.28
N SER A 26 19.75 6.52 -3.49
CA SER A 26 18.77 7.36 -4.18
C SER A 26 17.39 7.33 -3.49
N ALA A 27 16.64 8.43 -3.57
CA ALA A 27 15.28 8.52 -3.03
C ALA A 27 14.35 7.43 -3.53
N ASP A 28 14.44 7.10 -4.82
CA ASP A 28 13.65 6.04 -5.44
C ASP A 28 13.93 4.65 -4.84
N THR A 29 15.10 4.44 -4.26
CA THR A 29 15.47 3.16 -3.64
C THR A 29 15.16 3.15 -2.15
N TYR A 30 15.51 4.22 -1.41
CA TYR A 30 15.30 4.19 0.05
C TYR A 30 13.84 4.38 0.48
N LYS A 31 12.96 4.85 -0.42
CA LYS A 31 11.52 4.91 -0.16
C LYS A 31 10.97 3.55 0.26
N ASP A 32 11.41 2.47 -0.39
CA ASP A 32 10.88 1.13 -0.16
C ASP A 32 11.30 0.64 1.24
N PHE A 33 12.55 0.94 1.66
CA PHE A 33 13.04 0.62 3.01
C PHE A 33 12.28 1.37 4.10
N ILE A 34 12.07 2.68 3.92
CA ILE A 34 11.35 3.52 4.90
C ILE A 34 9.89 3.08 5.03
N LEU A 35 9.18 2.88 3.91
CA LEU A 35 7.78 2.47 3.91
C LEU A 35 7.59 1.07 4.51
N THR A 36 8.48 0.13 4.18
CA THR A 36 8.44 -1.23 4.76
C THR A 36 8.78 -1.22 6.25
N MET A 37 9.75 -0.41 6.69
CA MET A 37 10.08 -0.27 8.10
C MET A 37 8.94 0.38 8.90
N LEU A 38 8.27 1.38 8.33
CA LEU A 38 7.05 1.96 8.93
C LEU A 38 5.94 0.92 9.07
N PHE A 39 5.71 0.11 8.04
CA PHE A 39 4.76 -0.99 8.12
C PHE A 39 5.11 -1.96 9.26
N LEU A 40 6.37 -2.41 9.33
CA LEU A 40 6.89 -3.30 10.37
C LEU A 40 6.77 -2.71 11.79
N LYS A 41 7.10 -1.42 11.94
CA LYS A 41 6.97 -0.71 13.21
C LYS A 41 5.52 -0.66 13.65
N TYR A 42 4.62 -0.29 12.73
CA TYR A 42 3.20 -0.16 13.01
C TYR A 42 2.58 -1.49 13.46
N ILE A 43 2.78 -2.58 12.72
CA ILE A 43 2.23 -3.89 13.11
C ILE A 43 2.78 -4.34 14.48
N SER A 44 4.03 -4.00 14.79
CA SER A 44 4.65 -4.33 16.07
C SER A 44 4.05 -3.51 17.21
N ASP A 45 3.75 -2.25 16.97
CA ASP A 45 3.14 -1.38 17.97
C ASP A 45 1.69 -1.75 18.26
N VAL A 46 0.89 -2.00 17.23
CA VAL A 46 -0.50 -2.48 17.40
C VAL A 46 -0.52 -3.79 18.16
N TRP A 47 0.35 -4.74 17.77
CA TRP A 47 0.45 -6.02 18.47
C TRP A 47 0.82 -5.84 19.94
N GLN A 48 1.81 -4.98 20.23
CA GLN A 48 2.25 -4.74 21.60
C GLN A 48 1.16 -4.06 22.44
N ASP A 49 0.40 -3.13 21.85
CA ASP A 49 -0.68 -2.43 22.54
C ASP A 49 -1.81 -3.41 22.93
N HIS A 50 -2.26 -4.25 21.98
CA HIS A 50 -3.27 -5.27 22.26
C HIS A 50 -2.77 -6.31 23.27
N TYR A 51 -1.50 -6.71 23.19
CA TYR A 51 -0.90 -7.61 24.17
C TYR A 51 -0.90 -6.99 25.58
N ASP A 52 -0.52 -5.72 25.70
CA ASP A 52 -0.52 -4.98 26.97
C ASP A 52 -1.95 -4.86 27.53
N GLU A 53 -2.94 -4.57 26.68
CA GLU A 53 -4.37 -4.52 27.04
C GLU A 53 -4.89 -5.86 27.55
N TYR A 54 -4.61 -6.97 26.85
CA TYR A 54 -5.02 -8.30 27.29
C TYR A 54 -4.32 -8.70 28.60
N LYS A 55 -3.06 -8.33 28.78
CA LYS A 55 -2.34 -8.56 30.03
C LYS A 55 -2.95 -7.77 31.19
N GLU A 56 -3.38 -6.53 30.96
CA GLU A 56 -4.08 -5.74 31.98
C GLU A 56 -5.44 -6.36 32.33
N GLN A 57 -6.18 -6.84 31.32
CA GLN A 57 -7.52 -7.41 31.51
C GLN A 57 -7.51 -8.79 32.18
N TYR A 58 -6.55 -9.66 31.82
CA TYR A 58 -6.55 -11.07 32.22
C TYR A 58 -5.40 -11.45 33.17
N GLY A 59 -4.46 -10.53 33.44
CA GLY A 59 -3.32 -10.77 34.32
C GLY A 59 -2.27 -11.71 33.71
N ASP A 60 -1.65 -12.54 34.55
CA ASP A 60 -0.60 -13.48 34.14
C ASP A 60 -1.19 -14.77 33.55
N ALA A 61 -1.82 -14.64 32.37
CA ALA A 61 -2.46 -15.72 31.62
C ALA A 61 -1.86 -15.86 30.21
N PRO A 62 -0.57 -16.25 30.08
CA PRO A 62 0.15 -16.20 28.81
C PRO A 62 -0.48 -17.05 27.70
N GLU A 63 -1.00 -18.23 28.01
CA GLU A 63 -1.65 -19.12 27.03
C GLU A 63 -2.94 -18.50 26.47
N LEU A 64 -3.74 -17.84 27.32
CA LEU A 64 -4.95 -17.14 26.90
C LEU A 64 -4.61 -15.95 26.00
N ILE A 65 -3.64 -15.14 26.42
CA ILE A 65 -3.21 -13.96 25.66
C ILE A 65 -2.69 -14.39 24.29
N GLU A 66 -1.87 -15.44 24.20
CA GLU A 66 -1.39 -15.98 22.92
C GLU A 66 -2.54 -16.44 22.02
N ALA A 67 -3.55 -17.12 22.57
CA ALA A 67 -4.72 -17.54 21.82
C ALA A 67 -5.56 -16.35 21.32
N MET A 68 -5.65 -15.26 22.09
CA MET A 68 -6.33 -14.03 21.66
C MET A 68 -5.53 -13.33 20.56
N MET A 69 -4.22 -13.18 20.72
CA MET A 69 -3.33 -12.61 19.70
C MET A 69 -3.33 -13.41 18.40
N ALA A 70 -3.54 -14.72 18.44
CA ALA A 70 -3.65 -15.55 17.24
C ALA A 70 -4.94 -15.29 16.42
N ASN A 71 -5.98 -14.71 17.03
CA ASN A 71 -7.24 -14.34 16.38
C ASN A 71 -7.29 -12.88 15.93
N GLU A 72 -6.24 -12.11 16.21
CA GLU A 72 -6.14 -10.72 15.78
C GLU A 72 -6.13 -10.59 14.25
N ARG A 73 -6.40 -9.37 13.78
CA ARG A 73 -6.34 -9.04 12.34
C ARG A 73 -4.99 -9.43 11.73
N PHE A 74 -3.93 -9.41 12.54
CA PHE A 74 -2.57 -9.71 12.15
C PHE A 74 -1.86 -10.62 13.15
N VAL A 75 -1.21 -11.66 12.64
CA VAL A 75 -0.36 -12.52 13.45
C VAL A 75 1.08 -12.06 13.31
N LEU A 76 1.68 -11.59 14.41
CA LEU A 76 3.09 -11.22 14.45
C LEU A 76 3.87 -12.28 15.23
N PRO A 77 4.75 -13.06 14.58
CA PRO A 77 5.68 -13.93 15.28
C PRO A 77 6.56 -13.10 16.24
N LYS A 78 6.72 -13.56 17.48
CA LYS A 78 7.46 -12.80 18.52
C LYS A 78 8.86 -12.37 18.07
N SER A 79 9.57 -13.27 17.39
CA SER A 79 10.93 -13.02 16.86
C SER A 79 10.98 -12.07 15.66
N ALA A 80 9.83 -11.78 15.04
CA ALA A 80 9.72 -10.94 13.85
C ALA A 80 9.28 -9.50 14.18
N SER A 81 9.03 -9.18 15.46
CA SER A 81 8.67 -7.84 15.87
C SER A 81 9.81 -6.84 15.67
N PHE A 82 9.46 -5.57 15.42
CA PHE A 82 10.40 -4.45 15.40
C PHE A 82 11.26 -4.43 16.67
N TYR A 83 10.66 -4.67 17.84
CA TYR A 83 11.36 -4.65 19.11
C TYR A 83 12.40 -5.76 19.24
N ALA A 84 12.09 -6.99 18.78
CA ALA A 84 13.06 -8.08 18.75
C ALA A 84 14.27 -7.78 17.84
N LEU A 85 14.02 -7.10 16.70
CA LEU A 85 15.09 -6.63 15.81
C LEU A 85 15.90 -5.51 16.46
N TYR A 86 15.22 -4.56 17.10
CA TYR A 86 15.82 -3.42 17.77
C TYR A 86 16.75 -3.85 18.91
N GLU A 87 16.36 -4.81 19.75
CA GLU A 87 17.19 -5.33 20.85
C GLU A 87 18.55 -5.84 20.35
N ARG A 88 18.56 -6.46 19.17
CA ARG A 88 19.73 -7.11 18.58
C ARG A 88 20.45 -6.26 17.54
N ARG A 89 20.09 -4.98 17.37
CA ARG A 89 20.59 -4.07 16.31
C ARG A 89 22.11 -3.86 16.28
N HIS A 90 22.80 -4.12 17.38
CA HIS A 90 24.27 -4.01 17.49
C HIS A 90 25.00 -5.27 17.03
N GLU A 91 24.29 -6.38 16.84
CA GLU A 91 24.85 -7.61 16.25
C GLU A 91 25.00 -7.44 14.73
N PRO A 92 25.98 -8.11 14.09
CA PRO A 92 26.04 -8.19 12.62
C PRO A 92 24.83 -8.93 12.03
N GLY A 93 24.56 -8.74 10.74
CA GLY A 93 23.47 -9.41 10.03
C GLY A 93 22.09 -8.79 10.27
N ASN A 94 22.01 -7.46 10.43
CA ASN A 94 20.72 -6.74 10.51
C ASN A 94 19.89 -6.95 9.24
N GLY A 95 20.51 -6.92 8.05
CA GLY A 95 19.81 -7.09 6.78
C GLY A 95 19.11 -8.44 6.67
N GLU A 96 19.84 -9.51 6.92
CA GLU A 96 19.29 -10.87 6.92
C GLU A 96 18.17 -11.06 7.97
N ARG A 97 18.36 -10.53 9.18
CA ARG A 97 17.33 -10.64 10.24
C ARG A 97 16.04 -9.91 9.92
N ILE A 98 16.13 -8.72 9.31
CA ILE A 98 14.94 -7.98 8.88
C ILE A 98 14.22 -8.78 7.78
N ASP A 99 14.95 -9.31 6.78
CA ASP A 99 14.37 -10.11 5.70
C ASP A 99 13.69 -11.39 6.24
N GLN A 100 14.32 -12.08 7.20
CA GLN A 100 13.73 -13.24 7.89
C GLN A 100 12.47 -12.88 8.68
N ALA A 101 12.45 -11.72 9.36
CA ALA A 101 11.29 -11.24 10.08
C ALA A 101 10.10 -10.95 9.13
N LEU A 102 10.37 -10.24 8.03
CA LEU A 102 9.37 -9.97 6.99
C LEU A 102 8.81 -11.26 6.41
N HIS A 103 9.66 -12.25 6.12
CA HIS A 103 9.21 -13.55 5.64
C HIS A 103 8.30 -14.28 6.64
N ALA A 104 8.71 -14.33 7.92
CA ALA A 104 7.92 -14.98 8.97
C ALA A 104 6.56 -14.30 9.16
N ILE A 105 6.51 -12.98 9.04
CA ILE A 105 5.27 -12.19 9.03
C ILE A 105 4.36 -12.60 7.86
N GLU A 106 4.89 -12.74 6.65
CA GLU A 106 4.09 -13.14 5.49
C GLU A 106 3.53 -14.56 5.63
N GLU A 107 4.34 -15.49 6.14
CA GLU A 107 3.91 -16.86 6.39
C GLU A 107 2.78 -16.92 7.41
N ALA A 108 2.87 -16.14 8.49
CA ALA A 108 1.87 -16.10 9.54
C ALA A 108 0.52 -15.50 9.08
N ASN A 109 0.52 -14.64 8.05
CA ASN A 109 -0.68 -13.91 7.60
C ASN A 109 -1.27 -14.41 6.27
N GLY A 110 -0.65 -15.41 5.63
CA GLY A 110 -1.22 -16.13 4.48
C GLY A 110 -1.65 -15.20 3.35
N THR A 111 -2.90 -15.35 2.88
CA THR A 111 -3.43 -14.61 1.72
C THR A 111 -3.61 -13.10 1.92
N LYS A 112 -3.46 -12.60 3.16
CA LYS A 112 -3.50 -11.15 3.43
C LYS A 112 -2.25 -10.46 2.88
N LEU A 113 -1.10 -11.11 3.01
CA LEU A 113 0.21 -10.63 2.55
C LEU A 113 0.82 -11.47 1.41
N LYS A 114 0.12 -12.51 0.96
CA LYS A 114 0.47 -13.29 -0.23
C LYS A 114 -0.70 -13.31 -1.20
N ASP A 115 -0.45 -13.10 -2.48
CA ASP A 115 -1.48 -13.19 -3.50
C ASP A 115 -1.00 -14.03 -4.68
N ALA A 116 -1.74 -15.09 -5.02
CA ALA A 116 -1.40 -16.03 -6.10
C ALA A 116 0.08 -16.51 -6.09
N GLY A 117 0.66 -16.71 -4.90
CA GLY A 117 2.07 -17.13 -4.72
C GLY A 117 3.11 -16.00 -4.75
N LYS A 118 2.67 -14.75 -4.87
CA LYS A 118 3.51 -13.54 -4.80
C LYS A 118 3.47 -12.97 -3.39
N SER A 119 4.61 -12.49 -2.90
CA SER A 119 4.73 -11.94 -1.54
C SER A 119 4.79 -10.41 -1.58
N VAL A 120 4.17 -9.74 -0.61
CA VAL A 120 4.17 -8.27 -0.51
C VAL A 120 5.60 -7.73 -0.32
N PHE A 121 6.49 -8.47 0.33
CA PHE A 121 7.90 -8.07 0.53
C PHE A 121 8.87 -8.64 -0.50
N GLN A 122 8.42 -9.35 -1.55
CA GLN A 122 9.33 -10.04 -2.48
C GLN A 122 10.33 -9.14 -3.21
N ASP A 123 9.96 -7.88 -3.45
CA ASP A 123 10.77 -6.92 -4.22
C ASP A 123 11.72 -6.09 -3.32
N ILE A 124 11.67 -6.30 -1.99
CA ILE A 124 12.54 -5.61 -1.04
C ILE A 124 13.43 -6.61 -0.29
N SER A 125 14.72 -6.28 -0.23
CA SER A 125 15.68 -7.00 0.61
C SER A 125 16.56 -6.00 1.33
N PHE A 126 16.51 -6.04 2.66
CA PHE A 126 17.40 -5.31 3.54
C PHE A 126 18.80 -5.94 3.57
N ASN A 127 18.99 -7.14 3.01
CA ASN A 127 20.32 -7.73 2.82
C ASN A 127 20.98 -7.39 1.47
N THR A 128 20.40 -6.48 0.68
CA THR A 128 20.91 -6.12 -0.65
C THR A 128 22.26 -5.37 -0.63
N ASP A 129 23.06 -5.56 -1.68
CA ASP A 129 24.30 -4.80 -1.91
C ASP A 129 24.05 -3.31 -2.21
N ARG A 130 22.80 -2.91 -2.50
CA ARG A 130 22.46 -1.48 -2.67
C ARG A 130 22.67 -0.66 -1.39
N LEU A 131 22.70 -1.30 -0.22
CA LEU A 131 23.00 -0.66 1.06
C LEU A 131 24.52 -0.58 1.35
N GLY A 132 25.36 -1.01 0.41
CA GLY A 132 26.81 -1.06 0.55
C GLY A 132 27.31 -2.36 1.19
N GLU A 133 28.61 -2.40 1.49
CA GLU A 133 29.26 -3.54 2.13
C GLU A 133 28.67 -3.85 3.51
N GLU A 134 28.86 -5.09 3.99
CA GLU A 134 28.18 -5.60 5.18
C GLU A 134 28.33 -4.71 6.43
N LYS A 135 29.49 -4.08 6.63
CA LYS A 135 29.71 -3.15 7.75
C LYS A 135 28.89 -1.86 7.60
N GLN A 136 28.86 -1.29 6.41
CA GLN A 136 28.08 -0.08 6.09
C GLN A 136 26.59 -0.39 6.21
N LYS A 137 26.14 -1.48 5.56
CA LYS A 137 24.76 -1.99 5.64
C LYS A 137 24.30 -2.15 7.09
N ASN A 138 25.07 -2.86 7.92
CA ASN A 138 24.71 -3.02 9.33
C ASN A 138 24.63 -1.69 10.08
N THR A 139 25.51 -0.73 9.76
CA THR A 139 25.49 0.61 10.37
C THR A 139 24.22 1.37 9.98
N ILE A 140 23.88 1.40 8.68
CA ILE A 140 22.67 2.06 8.17
C ILE A 140 21.41 1.45 8.80
N LEU A 141 21.31 0.12 8.82
CA LEU A 141 20.13 -0.56 9.34
C LEU A 141 19.99 -0.45 10.86
N ARG A 142 21.11 -0.42 11.59
CA ARG A 142 21.09 -0.09 13.02
C ARG A 142 20.56 1.33 13.24
N GLN A 143 21.05 2.30 12.48
CA GLN A 143 20.63 3.70 12.56
C GLN A 143 19.13 3.83 12.27
N LEU A 144 18.64 3.14 11.24
CA LEU A 144 17.22 3.09 10.89
C LEU A 144 16.36 2.53 12.04
N LEU A 145 16.78 1.42 12.65
CA LEU A 145 16.10 0.86 13.81
C LEU A 145 16.13 1.84 15.01
N GLU A 146 17.21 2.59 15.18
CA GLU A 146 17.31 3.64 16.21
C GLU A 146 16.38 4.81 15.95
N ASP A 147 16.27 5.28 14.71
CA ASP A 147 15.35 6.36 14.31
C ASP A 147 13.89 5.94 14.59
N PHE A 148 13.50 4.74 14.15
CA PHE A 148 12.14 4.22 14.35
C PHE A 148 11.82 3.86 15.80
N ALA A 149 12.82 3.69 16.67
CA ALA A 149 12.61 3.46 18.09
C ALA A 149 12.37 4.76 18.90
N GLY A 150 12.53 5.93 18.27
CA GLY A 150 12.27 7.22 18.92
C GLY A 150 10.83 7.36 19.42
N GLU A 151 10.65 8.12 20.50
CA GLU A 151 9.34 8.34 21.14
C GLU A 151 8.29 8.96 20.20
N ASP A 152 8.73 9.80 19.26
CA ASP A 152 7.87 10.41 18.24
C ASP A 152 7.31 9.37 17.24
N LEU A 153 7.96 8.20 17.13
CA LEU A 153 7.56 7.05 16.31
C LEU A 153 7.05 5.87 17.17
N ASN A 154 6.58 6.18 18.38
CA ASN A 154 5.71 5.27 19.12
C ASN A 154 4.28 5.35 18.55
N LEU A 155 3.95 4.39 17.69
CA LEU A 155 2.71 4.29 16.92
C LEU A 155 1.66 3.40 17.58
N LYS A 156 1.81 3.09 18.88
CA LYS A 156 0.78 2.35 19.63
C LYS A 156 -0.56 3.10 19.55
N PRO A 157 -1.68 2.43 19.16
CA PRO A 157 -3.01 3.04 19.09
C PRO A 157 -3.39 3.85 20.34
N SER A 158 -3.05 3.36 21.53
CA SER A 158 -3.24 4.03 22.82
C SER A 158 -2.57 5.41 22.91
N ARG A 159 -1.51 5.67 22.13
CA ARG A 159 -0.79 6.95 22.06
C ARG A 159 -1.21 7.81 20.88
N VAL A 160 -1.38 7.22 19.69
CA VAL A 160 -1.65 7.98 18.45
C VAL A 160 -3.14 8.17 18.16
N GLY A 161 -4.02 7.41 18.82
CA GLY A 161 -5.47 7.48 18.63
C GLY A 161 -5.96 6.54 17.54
N THR A 162 -6.52 7.07 16.45
CA THR A 162 -7.18 6.27 15.42
C THR A 162 -6.19 5.71 14.39
N LEU A 163 -6.59 4.60 13.75
CA LEU A 163 -5.94 4.00 12.58
C LEU A 163 -5.54 5.02 11.50
N ASP A 164 -6.33 6.09 11.36
CA ASP A 164 -6.12 7.14 10.36
C ASP A 164 -4.76 7.84 10.50
N VAL A 165 -4.19 7.96 11.71
CA VAL A 165 -2.95 8.71 11.92
C VAL A 165 -1.76 8.06 11.22
N ILE A 166 -1.64 6.73 11.30
CA ILE A 166 -0.55 6.00 10.64
C ILE A 166 -0.79 5.89 9.14
N GLY A 167 -2.03 5.60 8.72
CA GLY A 167 -2.39 5.62 7.31
C GLY A 167 -2.05 6.96 6.65
N ASN A 168 -2.39 8.07 7.31
CA ASN A 168 -2.04 9.42 6.85
C ASN A 168 -0.52 9.68 6.86
N ALA A 169 0.23 9.11 7.81
CA ALA A 169 1.68 9.23 7.84
C ALA A 169 2.33 8.45 6.68
N TYR A 170 1.77 7.31 6.32
CA TYR A 170 2.18 6.52 5.15
C TYR A 170 1.88 7.27 3.84
N GLU A 171 0.68 7.83 3.71
CA GLU A 171 0.29 8.70 2.58
C GLU A 171 1.17 9.95 2.48
N TYR A 172 1.55 10.55 3.62
CA TYR A 172 2.49 11.67 3.66
C TYR A 172 3.86 11.30 3.07
N LEU A 173 4.39 10.12 3.43
CA LEU A 173 5.64 9.63 2.85
C LEU A 173 5.51 9.35 1.36
N ILE A 174 4.45 8.66 0.92
CA ILE A 174 4.20 8.42 -0.51
C ILE A 174 4.15 9.75 -1.27
N LYS A 175 3.42 10.75 -0.76
CA LYS A 175 3.32 12.09 -1.35
C LYS A 175 4.70 12.74 -1.51
N ASN A 176 5.53 12.71 -0.47
CA ASN A 176 6.85 13.35 -0.52
C ASN A 176 7.83 12.60 -1.42
N PHE A 177 7.77 11.27 -1.46
CA PHE A 177 8.56 10.48 -2.40
C PHE A 177 8.13 10.71 -3.84
N ALA A 178 6.83 10.82 -4.11
CA ALA A 178 6.32 11.17 -5.43
C ALA A 178 6.74 12.59 -5.86
N ALA A 179 6.79 13.55 -4.92
CA ALA A 179 7.27 14.91 -5.20
C ALA A 179 8.79 15.00 -5.40
N SER A 180 9.55 14.10 -4.77
CA SER A 180 11.03 14.09 -4.81
C SER A 180 11.59 13.20 -5.93
N GLY A 181 10.80 12.23 -6.41
CA GLY A 181 11.15 11.34 -7.51
C GLY A 181 11.05 12.08 -8.86
N GLY A 182 12.12 12.03 -9.65
CA GLY A 182 12.17 12.68 -10.98
C GLY A 182 11.33 11.97 -12.07
N GLN A 183 10.64 10.88 -11.74
CA GLN A 183 9.72 10.21 -12.65
C GLN A 183 8.42 11.03 -12.77
N LYS A 184 7.82 11.06 -13.96
CA LYS A 184 6.57 11.77 -14.22
C LYS A 184 5.51 11.25 -13.24
N ALA A 185 5.09 12.10 -12.29
CA ALA A 185 4.30 11.77 -11.11
C ALA A 185 2.96 11.03 -11.34
N GLY A 186 2.51 10.88 -12.59
CA GLY A 186 1.21 10.27 -12.93
C GLY A 186 1.10 8.77 -12.63
N GLU A 187 2.21 8.02 -12.57
CA GLU A 187 2.15 6.54 -12.51
C GLU A 187 2.11 5.97 -11.08
N PHE A 188 2.49 6.73 -10.05
CA PHE A 188 2.68 6.19 -8.69
C PHE A 188 1.73 6.77 -7.64
N TYR A 189 1.31 8.01 -7.83
CA TYR A 189 0.54 8.73 -6.83
C TYR A 189 -0.29 9.86 -7.45
N THR A 190 -1.57 9.86 -7.15
CA THR A 190 -2.48 10.95 -7.55
C THR A 190 -2.49 12.01 -6.45
N PRO A 191 -2.20 13.29 -6.75
CA PRO A 191 -2.25 14.35 -5.75
C PRO A 191 -3.56 14.33 -4.93
N PRO A 192 -3.52 14.62 -3.61
CA PRO A 192 -4.70 14.55 -2.76
C PRO A 192 -5.87 15.36 -3.30
N GLU A 193 -5.61 16.57 -3.77
CA GLU A 193 -6.62 17.53 -4.20
C GLU A 193 -7.36 17.02 -5.46
N VAL A 194 -6.62 16.36 -6.36
CA VAL A 194 -7.19 15.70 -7.55
C VAL A 194 -8.01 14.49 -7.14
N SER A 195 -7.49 13.68 -6.22
CA SER A 195 -8.20 12.49 -5.74
C SER A 195 -9.49 12.83 -5.00
N ASP A 196 -9.49 13.90 -4.20
CA ASP A 196 -10.68 14.37 -3.48
C ASP A 196 -11.74 14.88 -4.46
N LEU A 197 -11.32 15.65 -5.47
CA LEU A 197 -12.23 16.15 -6.50
C LEU A 197 -12.89 14.99 -7.27
N ILE A 198 -12.11 13.99 -7.70
CA ILE A 198 -12.64 12.83 -8.42
C ILE A 198 -13.61 12.05 -7.54
N ALA A 199 -13.25 11.78 -6.28
CA ALA A 199 -14.11 11.07 -5.36
C ALA A 199 -15.42 11.82 -5.08
N GLU A 200 -15.39 13.16 -5.00
CA GLU A 200 -16.58 14.00 -4.87
C GLU A 200 -17.47 13.94 -6.11
N LEU A 201 -16.89 14.02 -7.32
CA LEU A 201 -17.65 13.96 -8.58
C LEU A 201 -18.30 12.60 -8.83
N LEU A 202 -17.67 11.52 -8.36
CA LEU A 202 -18.17 10.16 -8.53
C LEU A 202 -19.27 9.79 -7.54
N ASP A 203 -19.37 10.51 -6.42
CA ASP A 203 -20.40 10.35 -5.39
C ASP A 203 -20.66 8.86 -5.01
N PRO A 204 -19.62 8.18 -4.47
CA PRO A 204 -19.70 6.75 -4.13
C PRO A 204 -20.71 6.50 -3.01
N GLN A 205 -21.52 5.45 -3.18
CA GLN A 205 -22.62 5.09 -2.28
C GLN A 205 -22.37 3.76 -1.57
N PRO A 206 -22.98 3.52 -0.39
CA PRO A 206 -22.93 2.21 0.26
C PRO A 206 -23.44 1.09 -0.67
N GLY A 207 -22.64 0.04 -0.82
CA GLY A 207 -22.87 -1.09 -1.71
C GLY A 207 -22.09 -1.02 -3.02
N ASP A 208 -21.47 0.13 -3.34
CA ASP A 208 -20.70 0.28 -4.57
C ASP A 208 -19.46 -0.63 -4.58
N THR A 209 -19.23 -1.21 -5.76
CA THR A 209 -17.97 -1.82 -6.14
C THR A 209 -17.15 -0.79 -6.92
N ILE A 210 -15.95 -0.47 -6.42
CA ILE A 210 -15.12 0.63 -6.90
C ILE A 210 -13.83 0.03 -7.47
N CYS A 211 -13.47 0.41 -8.70
CA CYS A 211 -12.30 -0.13 -9.39
C CYS A 211 -11.32 0.98 -9.79
N ASP A 212 -10.03 0.72 -9.59
CA ASP A 212 -8.93 1.44 -10.21
C ASP A 212 -7.99 0.50 -10.97
N PRO A 213 -8.07 0.44 -12.31
CA PRO A 213 -7.28 -0.50 -13.12
C PRO A 213 -5.82 -0.05 -13.32
N ALA A 214 -5.39 1.05 -12.72
CA ALA A 214 -3.99 1.50 -12.69
C ALA A 214 -3.72 2.15 -11.34
N CYS A 215 -3.93 1.38 -10.26
CA CYS A 215 -4.18 1.95 -8.94
C CYS A 215 -2.97 2.60 -8.27
N GLY A 216 -1.75 2.41 -8.78
CA GLY A 216 -0.54 2.92 -8.16
C GLY A 216 -0.47 2.44 -6.70
N SER A 217 -0.24 3.38 -5.78
CA SER A 217 -0.24 3.14 -4.33
C SER A 217 -1.63 2.91 -3.70
N GLY A 218 -2.71 2.90 -4.48
CA GLY A 218 -4.08 2.70 -4.02
C GLY A 218 -4.74 3.94 -3.38
N SER A 219 -4.02 5.06 -3.28
CA SER A 219 -4.49 6.27 -2.57
C SER A 219 -5.79 6.84 -3.15
N LEU A 220 -5.94 6.91 -4.48
CA LEU A 220 -7.15 7.37 -5.16
C LEU A 220 -8.33 6.44 -4.86
N LEU A 221 -8.12 5.13 -5.00
CA LEU A 221 -9.12 4.10 -4.73
C LEU A 221 -9.65 4.18 -3.28
N MET A 222 -8.75 4.32 -2.30
CA MET A 222 -9.11 4.49 -0.89
C MET A 222 -9.83 5.82 -0.63
N LYS A 223 -9.55 6.89 -1.38
CA LYS A 223 -10.30 8.15 -1.24
C LYS A 223 -11.78 7.94 -1.55
N CYS A 224 -12.10 7.18 -2.59
CA CYS A 224 -13.49 6.84 -2.91
C CYS A 224 -14.17 6.04 -1.78
N GLY A 225 -13.50 5.03 -1.21
CA GLY A 225 -14.02 4.29 -0.05
C GLY A 225 -14.24 5.19 1.18
N ARG A 226 -13.26 6.05 1.49
CA ARG A 226 -13.37 7.04 2.58
C ARG A 226 -14.52 8.02 2.41
N LYS A 227 -14.89 8.38 1.18
CA LYS A 227 -16.08 9.21 0.94
C LYS A 227 -17.36 8.52 1.40
N ILE A 228 -17.51 7.22 1.17
CA ILE A 228 -18.65 6.45 1.70
C ILE A 228 -18.65 6.46 3.23
N VAL A 229 -17.49 6.21 3.85
CA VAL A 229 -17.37 6.22 5.32
C VAL A 229 -17.76 7.57 5.89
N SER A 230 -17.22 8.66 5.33
CA SER A 230 -17.46 10.02 5.84
C SER A 230 -18.89 10.53 5.60
N GLY A 231 -19.50 10.18 4.46
CA GLY A 231 -20.85 10.63 4.09
C GLY A 231 -21.98 9.79 4.67
N HIS A 232 -21.73 8.50 4.92
CA HIS A 232 -22.78 7.53 5.28
C HIS A 232 -22.48 6.71 6.54
N ASN A 233 -21.32 6.88 7.17
CA ASN A 233 -20.87 6.07 8.31
C ASN A 233 -20.96 4.55 8.03
N SER A 234 -20.56 4.15 6.82
CA SER A 234 -20.70 2.78 6.33
C SER A 234 -19.40 2.29 5.69
N ARG A 235 -19.02 1.05 5.99
CA ARG A 235 -17.96 0.29 5.31
C ARG A 235 -18.50 -0.73 4.31
N ASN A 236 -19.77 -0.61 3.94
CA ASN A 236 -20.37 -1.44 2.90
C ASN A 236 -19.90 -0.94 1.53
N TYR A 237 -18.73 -1.37 1.09
CA TYR A 237 -18.19 -1.16 -0.26
C TYR A 237 -17.07 -2.17 -0.50
N ALA A 238 -16.64 -2.34 -1.76
CA ALA A 238 -15.51 -3.19 -2.11
C ALA A 238 -14.56 -2.48 -3.07
N LEU A 239 -13.26 -2.57 -2.80
CA LEU A 239 -12.20 -1.90 -3.56
C LEU A 239 -11.47 -2.90 -4.47
N PHE A 240 -11.37 -2.59 -5.75
CA PHE A 240 -10.70 -3.41 -6.75
C PHE A 240 -9.59 -2.60 -7.41
N GLY A 241 -8.41 -3.17 -7.53
CA GLY A 241 -7.25 -2.49 -8.08
C GLY A 241 -6.42 -3.41 -8.94
N GLN A 242 -5.73 -2.85 -9.92
CA GLN A 242 -4.67 -3.54 -10.64
C GLN A 242 -3.48 -2.60 -10.85
N GLU A 243 -2.28 -3.10 -10.60
CA GLU A 243 -1.02 -2.37 -10.74
C GLU A 243 0.00 -3.21 -11.51
N ALA A 244 0.73 -2.59 -12.43
CA ALA A 244 1.68 -3.28 -13.30
C ALA A 244 3.06 -3.46 -12.64
N ILE A 245 3.48 -2.51 -11.81
CA ILE A 245 4.79 -2.47 -11.15
C ILE A 245 4.72 -3.21 -9.81
N GLY A 246 5.53 -4.25 -9.64
CA GLY A 246 5.52 -5.12 -8.45
C GLY A 246 5.73 -4.36 -7.14
N SER A 247 6.74 -3.49 -7.07
CA SER A 247 6.99 -2.68 -5.87
C SER A 247 5.84 -1.73 -5.55
N THR A 248 5.23 -1.10 -6.55
CA THR A 248 4.05 -0.23 -6.38
C THR A 248 2.83 -1.02 -5.90
N TRP A 249 2.63 -2.23 -6.44
CA TRP A 249 1.58 -3.14 -5.97
C TRP A 249 1.76 -3.51 -4.50
N SER A 250 3.00 -3.82 -4.08
CA SER A 250 3.33 -4.06 -2.67
C SER A 250 3.00 -2.86 -1.78
N LEU A 251 3.31 -1.64 -2.24
CA LEU A 251 2.93 -0.42 -1.55
C LEU A 251 1.42 -0.30 -1.39
N ALA A 252 0.64 -0.58 -2.45
CA ALA A 252 -0.82 -0.54 -2.38
C ALA A 252 -1.39 -1.54 -1.38
N LYS A 253 -0.88 -2.77 -1.37
CA LYS A 253 -1.30 -3.82 -0.41
C LYS A 253 -1.01 -3.40 1.04
N MET A 254 0.18 -2.87 1.32
CA MET A 254 0.50 -2.34 2.65
C MET A 254 -0.39 -1.15 3.01
N ASN A 255 -0.63 -0.25 2.07
CA ASN A 255 -1.41 0.97 2.29
C ASN A 255 -2.87 0.68 2.65
N MET A 256 -3.50 -0.23 1.90
CA MET A 256 -4.83 -0.74 2.19
C MET A 256 -4.92 -1.33 3.60
N PHE A 257 -3.92 -2.13 3.98
CA PHE A 257 -3.88 -2.74 5.30
C PHE A 257 -3.81 -1.69 6.42
N LEU A 258 -2.89 -0.72 6.30
CA LEU A 258 -2.70 0.37 7.27
C LEU A 258 -3.97 1.21 7.47
N HIS A 259 -4.80 1.33 6.43
CA HIS A 259 -6.07 2.06 6.49
C HIS A 259 -7.27 1.21 6.93
N GLY A 260 -7.07 -0.08 7.25
CA GLY A 260 -8.18 -0.92 7.69
C GLY A 260 -9.09 -1.40 6.56
N GLU A 261 -8.65 -1.35 5.31
CA GLU A 261 -9.45 -1.76 4.15
C GLU A 261 -9.38 -3.28 3.97
N ASP A 262 -10.32 -4.02 4.56
CA ASP A 262 -10.33 -5.49 4.51
C ASP A 262 -11.06 -6.05 3.27
N ASN A 263 -12.00 -5.29 2.70
CA ASN A 263 -12.80 -5.73 1.56
C ASN A 263 -12.21 -5.24 0.24
N HIS A 264 -11.05 -5.78 -0.13
CA HIS A 264 -10.35 -5.40 -1.35
C HIS A 264 -9.82 -6.57 -2.18
N LYS A 265 -9.54 -6.30 -3.45
CA LYS A 265 -8.79 -7.18 -4.36
C LYS A 265 -7.83 -6.33 -5.19
N ILE A 266 -6.53 -6.40 -4.90
CA ILE A 266 -5.48 -5.63 -5.57
C ILE A 266 -4.54 -6.61 -6.30
N GLU A 267 -4.62 -6.61 -7.63
CA GLU A 267 -3.93 -7.56 -8.49
C GLU A 267 -2.62 -6.99 -9.05
N TRP A 268 -1.61 -7.85 -9.19
CA TRP A 268 -0.35 -7.48 -9.85
C TRP A 268 -0.31 -7.98 -11.30
N GLY A 269 -0.33 -7.05 -12.26
CA GLY A 269 -0.12 -7.29 -13.69
C GLY A 269 -0.45 -6.10 -14.59
N ASP A 270 -0.03 -6.15 -15.85
CA ASP A 270 -0.39 -5.17 -16.88
C ASP A 270 -1.89 -5.27 -17.21
N THR A 271 -2.66 -4.22 -16.92
CA THR A 271 -4.12 -4.15 -17.13
C THR A 271 -4.52 -4.31 -18.59
N ILE A 272 -3.75 -3.77 -19.52
CA ILE A 272 -4.10 -3.84 -20.93
C ILE A 272 -3.77 -5.23 -21.48
N ARG A 273 -2.57 -5.74 -21.23
CA ARG A 273 -2.12 -7.03 -21.79
C ARG A 273 -2.65 -8.23 -21.04
N ASN A 274 -2.89 -8.09 -19.75
CA ASN A 274 -3.21 -9.18 -18.84
C ASN A 274 -4.17 -8.71 -17.73
N PRO A 275 -5.42 -8.33 -18.07
CA PRO A 275 -6.40 -7.93 -17.07
C PRO A 275 -6.67 -9.09 -16.10
N LYS A 276 -6.60 -8.80 -14.80
CA LYS A 276 -6.71 -9.76 -13.69
C LYS A 276 -8.01 -9.67 -12.92
N LEU A 277 -8.68 -8.52 -13.00
CA LEU A 277 -10.00 -8.30 -12.41
C LEU A 277 -11.08 -8.97 -13.26
N LEU A 278 -11.10 -10.30 -13.20
CA LEU A 278 -12.03 -11.16 -13.93
C LEU A 278 -13.05 -11.79 -12.99
N ASP A 279 -14.25 -12.01 -13.51
CA ASP A 279 -15.31 -12.75 -12.84
C ASP A 279 -15.04 -14.27 -12.88
N LYS A 280 -15.96 -15.06 -12.32
CA LYS A 280 -15.85 -16.53 -12.27
C LYS A 280 -15.86 -17.22 -13.65
N ASN A 281 -16.36 -16.55 -14.69
CA ASN A 281 -16.40 -17.06 -16.05
C ASN A 281 -15.14 -16.66 -16.85
N GLY A 282 -14.30 -15.79 -16.27
CA GLY A 282 -13.13 -15.24 -16.93
C GLY A 282 -13.43 -13.99 -17.77
N ASP A 283 -14.62 -13.41 -17.62
CA ASP A 283 -15.00 -12.13 -18.23
C ASP A 283 -14.54 -10.97 -17.36
N LEU A 284 -14.46 -9.75 -17.94
CA LEU A 284 -14.13 -8.56 -17.16
C LEU A 284 -15.18 -8.32 -16.07
N MET A 285 -14.73 -8.07 -14.84
CA MET A 285 -15.63 -7.62 -13.78
C MET A 285 -16.22 -6.26 -14.13
N LEU A 286 -17.47 -6.05 -13.72
CA LEU A 286 -18.21 -4.81 -13.93
C LEU A 286 -18.43 -4.08 -12.59
N PHE A 287 -18.14 -2.79 -12.57
CA PHE A 287 -18.09 -1.98 -11.36
C PHE A 287 -19.09 -0.82 -11.39
N ASP A 288 -19.54 -0.40 -10.21
CA ASP A 288 -20.41 0.78 -10.07
C ASP A 288 -19.61 2.05 -10.31
N ILE A 289 -18.35 2.07 -9.88
CA ILE A 289 -17.42 3.18 -10.07
C ILE A 289 -16.11 2.66 -10.65
N VAL A 290 -15.62 3.32 -11.69
CA VAL A 290 -14.28 3.10 -12.24
C VAL A 290 -13.51 4.42 -12.23
N THR A 291 -12.38 4.48 -11.55
CA THR A 291 -11.55 5.67 -11.47
C THR A 291 -10.09 5.36 -11.74
N ALA A 292 -9.33 6.30 -12.30
CA ALA A 292 -7.90 6.10 -12.50
C ALA A 292 -7.15 7.41 -12.74
N ASN A 293 -5.87 7.39 -12.43
CA ASN A 293 -4.86 8.29 -13.00
C ASN A 293 -3.83 7.43 -13.74
N PRO A 294 -4.16 6.94 -14.95
CA PRO A 294 -3.32 5.98 -15.66
C PRO A 294 -2.01 6.63 -16.14
N PRO A 295 -0.99 5.83 -16.47
CA PRO A 295 0.25 6.33 -17.06
C PRO A 295 0.00 7.08 -18.38
N PHE A 296 0.55 8.30 -18.49
CA PHE A 296 0.30 9.18 -19.63
C PHE A 296 1.18 8.84 -20.84
N SER A 297 0.57 8.80 -22.03
CA SER A 297 1.28 8.67 -23.30
C SER A 297 2.24 7.47 -23.37
N LEU A 298 1.83 6.31 -22.86
CA LEU A 298 2.61 5.08 -23.02
C LEU A 298 2.80 4.74 -24.51
N ASP A 299 4.06 4.65 -24.94
CA ASP A 299 4.45 4.31 -26.32
C ASP A 299 4.33 2.81 -26.63
N LYS A 300 4.53 1.97 -25.60
CA LYS A 300 4.46 0.51 -25.72
C LYS A 300 3.36 -0.06 -24.84
N TRP A 301 2.12 0.35 -25.10
CA TRP A 301 0.97 0.03 -24.25
C TRP A 301 0.29 -1.32 -24.56
N GLY A 302 0.61 -1.95 -25.69
CA GLY A 302 0.00 -3.25 -26.08
C GLY A 302 -0.79 -3.21 -27.38
N HIS A 303 -0.56 -2.21 -28.23
CA HIS A 303 -1.25 -2.02 -29.51
C HIS A 303 -1.38 -3.29 -30.35
N ASP A 304 -0.30 -4.05 -30.52
CA ASP A 304 -0.27 -5.20 -31.43
C ASP A 304 -1.17 -6.36 -30.93
N GLU A 305 -1.43 -6.42 -29.61
CA GLU A 305 -2.33 -7.40 -28.98
C GLU A 305 -3.79 -6.89 -28.98
N ALA A 306 -3.99 -5.57 -28.97
CA ALA A 306 -5.30 -4.93 -28.86
C ALA A 306 -6.23 -5.21 -30.05
N GLU A 307 -5.68 -5.43 -31.25
CA GLU A 307 -6.46 -5.80 -32.44
C GLU A 307 -7.22 -7.13 -32.27
N ASN A 308 -6.69 -8.03 -31.45
CA ASN A 308 -7.25 -9.35 -31.18
C ASN A 308 -7.75 -9.47 -29.73
N ASP A 309 -8.14 -8.34 -29.12
CA ASP A 309 -8.59 -8.31 -27.74
C ASP A 309 -9.85 -9.16 -27.54
N LYS A 310 -9.70 -10.26 -26.80
CA LYS A 310 -10.79 -11.21 -26.53
C LYS A 310 -11.94 -10.62 -25.71
N PHE A 311 -11.70 -9.50 -25.01
CA PHE A 311 -12.70 -8.82 -24.19
C PHE A 311 -13.49 -7.76 -24.96
N GLY A 312 -13.18 -7.54 -26.25
CA GLY A 312 -13.89 -6.57 -27.08
C GLY A 312 -13.70 -5.11 -26.66
N ARG A 313 -12.65 -4.80 -25.88
CA ARG A 313 -12.44 -3.48 -25.28
C ARG A 313 -12.30 -2.37 -26.31
N PHE A 314 -11.73 -2.69 -27.47
CA PHE A 314 -11.36 -1.74 -28.51
C PHE A 314 -12.34 -1.71 -29.70
N ARG A 315 -13.59 -2.16 -29.51
CA ARG A 315 -14.63 -2.15 -30.56
C ARG A 315 -14.96 -0.78 -31.15
N ARG A 316 -14.57 0.31 -30.48
CA ARG A 316 -14.73 1.71 -30.95
C ARG A 316 -13.53 2.20 -31.79
N GLY A 317 -12.52 1.35 -31.97
CA GLY A 317 -11.25 1.67 -32.60
C GLY A 317 -10.07 1.38 -31.67
N VAL A 318 -9.00 0.85 -32.24
CA VAL A 318 -7.74 0.63 -31.53
C VAL A 318 -7.00 1.97 -31.43
N PRO A 319 -6.58 2.41 -30.22
CA PRO A 319 -5.81 3.64 -30.05
C PRO A 319 -4.49 3.66 -30.84
N PRO A 320 -3.87 4.82 -31.09
CA PRO A 320 -2.58 4.88 -31.78
C PRO A 320 -1.47 4.11 -31.05
N LYS A 321 -0.57 3.47 -31.80
CA LYS A 321 0.53 2.67 -31.23
C LYS A 321 1.35 3.41 -30.18
N THR A 322 1.58 4.71 -30.38
CA THR A 322 2.44 5.54 -29.53
C THR A 322 1.71 6.25 -28.38
N LYS A 323 0.40 6.04 -28.22
CA LYS A 323 -0.46 6.73 -27.24
C LYS A 323 -1.49 5.79 -26.62
N GLY A 324 -1.15 5.22 -25.46
CA GLY A 324 -1.99 4.28 -24.72
C GLY A 324 -3.14 4.87 -23.90
N ASP A 325 -3.30 6.20 -23.85
CA ASP A 325 -4.27 6.87 -22.98
C ASP A 325 -5.71 6.37 -23.22
N TYR A 326 -6.14 6.33 -24.49
CA TYR A 326 -7.45 5.79 -24.87
C TYR A 326 -7.57 4.28 -24.68
N ALA A 327 -6.46 3.55 -24.51
CA ALA A 327 -6.53 2.12 -24.23
C ALA A 327 -7.06 1.87 -22.81
N PHE A 328 -6.57 2.64 -21.83
CA PHE A 328 -7.10 2.63 -20.47
C PHE A 328 -8.55 3.12 -20.43
N ILE A 329 -8.86 4.23 -21.10
CA ILE A 329 -10.25 4.74 -21.15
C ILE A 329 -11.21 3.68 -21.72
N SER A 330 -10.81 3.00 -22.80
CA SER A 330 -11.63 1.94 -23.40
C SER A 330 -11.81 0.76 -22.45
N HIS A 331 -10.76 0.35 -21.74
CA HIS A 331 -10.85 -0.68 -20.70
C HIS A 331 -11.77 -0.27 -19.55
N MET A 332 -11.67 0.96 -19.06
CA MET A 332 -12.52 1.49 -17.99
C MET A 332 -13.99 1.50 -18.41
N ILE A 333 -14.30 1.93 -19.64
CA ILE A 333 -15.67 1.93 -20.16
C ILE A 333 -16.27 0.52 -20.18
N GLU A 334 -15.47 -0.49 -20.57
CA GLU A 334 -15.93 -1.87 -20.72
C GLU A 334 -15.91 -2.65 -19.39
N THR A 335 -15.49 -2.00 -18.30
CA THR A 335 -15.58 -2.51 -16.92
C THR A 335 -16.65 -1.76 -16.10
N LEU A 336 -17.46 -0.90 -16.72
CA LEU A 336 -18.59 -0.25 -16.05
C LEU A 336 -19.85 -1.12 -16.09
N LYS A 337 -20.60 -1.12 -14.98
CA LYS A 337 -21.96 -1.66 -14.97
C LYS A 337 -22.86 -0.90 -15.95
N PRO A 338 -23.59 -1.60 -16.85
CA PRO A 338 -24.46 -0.96 -17.81
C PRO A 338 -25.57 -0.12 -17.15
N GLY A 339 -25.74 1.11 -17.61
CA GLY A 339 -26.84 1.99 -17.21
C GLY A 339 -26.66 2.70 -15.86
N THR A 340 -25.82 2.19 -14.95
CA THR A 340 -25.60 2.77 -13.61
C THR A 340 -24.15 3.15 -13.32
N GLY A 341 -23.18 2.57 -14.04
CA GLY A 341 -21.77 2.80 -13.79
C GLY A 341 -21.33 4.25 -14.06
N ARG A 342 -20.43 4.75 -13.21
CA ARG A 342 -19.85 6.10 -13.30
C ARG A 342 -18.32 6.02 -13.40
N MET A 343 -17.72 6.87 -14.22
CA MET A 343 -16.27 6.85 -14.45
C MET A 343 -15.65 8.23 -14.29
N GLY A 344 -14.48 8.29 -13.65
CA GLY A 344 -13.69 9.51 -13.46
C GLY A 344 -12.21 9.23 -13.69
N VAL A 345 -11.63 9.82 -14.73
CA VAL A 345 -10.25 9.53 -15.16
C VAL A 345 -9.46 10.82 -15.36
N VAL A 346 -8.19 10.83 -14.96
CA VAL A 346 -7.24 11.91 -15.26
C VAL A 346 -6.49 11.58 -16.54
N VAL A 347 -6.44 12.53 -17.48
CA VAL A 347 -5.78 12.36 -18.78
C VAL A 347 -5.03 13.64 -19.17
N PRO A 348 -3.98 13.55 -20.00
CA PRO A 348 -3.34 14.73 -20.59
C PRO A 348 -4.27 15.43 -21.59
N HIS A 349 -3.98 16.70 -21.87
CA HIS A 349 -4.69 17.53 -22.85
C HIS A 349 -4.51 17.08 -24.30
#